data_AF-A0ABD5Q8J7-F1
#
_entry.id   AF-A0ABD5Q8J7-F1
#
_cell.length_a   1.000
_cell.length_b   1.000
_cell.length_c   1.000
_cell.angle_alpha   90.00
_cell.angle_beta   90.00
_cell.angle_gamma   90.00
#
_symmetry.space_group_name_H-M   'P 1'
#
loop_
_entity.id
_entity.type
_entity.pdbx_description
1 polymer ?
#
loop_
_entity_poly.entity_id
_entity_poly.type
_entity_poly.pdbx_seq_one_letter_code
_entity_poly.pdbx_strand_id
1 'polypeptide(L)'
;MIERVFGNGLEDRGGYIAEVIYGANDGIVTTFAVVAGVAGAALDPAIILILGVANLLADGFSMGMSNYLSQQSELDYQLAQGSSSESGRPPVYTALVTFLAFVVAGWAPLVPYAFGVNATFRLSVLVTGVAFFTVGASRSLVTNRRWYAAGGEMFAIGMLTAAVAFVTGVALGGLA
;
A
#
# COMPACT_ATOMS: atom_id res chain seq x y z
N MET A 1 -23.26 6.77 21.65
CA MET A 1 -22.99 6.99 20.21
C MET A 1 -21.59 6.53 19.80
N ILE A 2 -20.57 6.74 20.64
CA ILE A 2 -19.19 6.24 20.43
C ILE A 2 -19.09 4.70 20.59
N GLU A 3 -19.92 4.07 21.43
CA GLU A 3 -19.94 2.60 21.58
C GLU A 3 -20.53 1.84 20.37
N ARG A 4 -21.26 2.52 19.47
CA ARG A 4 -21.66 1.91 18.18
C ARG A 4 -20.53 1.97 17.14
N VAL A 5 -19.49 2.77 17.39
CA VAL A 5 -18.32 2.94 16.52
C VAL A 5 -17.25 1.89 16.84
N PHE A 6 -17.26 1.32 18.05
CA PHE A 6 -16.39 0.23 18.48
C PHE A 6 -17.23 -1.03 18.71
N GLY A 7 -17.69 -1.65 17.62
CA GLY A 7 -18.27 -3.00 17.63
C GLY A 7 -17.34 -4.01 18.30
N ASN A 8 -17.93 -5.05 18.90
CA ASN A 8 -17.29 -6.02 19.78
C ASN A 8 -15.88 -6.45 19.34
N GLY A 9 -14.90 -6.06 20.15
CA GLY A 9 -13.51 -5.83 19.74
C GLY A 9 -12.57 -7.03 19.67
N LEU A 10 -13.00 -8.20 19.18
CA LEU A 10 -12.08 -9.34 18.97
C LEU A 10 -12.18 -10.00 17.58
N GLU A 11 -13.36 -10.19 16.99
CA GLU A 11 -13.49 -10.67 15.59
C GLU A 11 -13.35 -9.54 14.56
N ASP A 12 -13.79 -8.32 14.91
CA ASP A 12 -13.81 -7.19 13.99
C ASP A 12 -12.41 -6.59 13.75
N ARG A 13 -11.50 -6.72 14.73
CA ARG A 13 -10.12 -6.20 14.64
C ARG A 13 -9.28 -6.93 13.61
N GLY A 14 -9.49 -8.24 13.43
CA GLY A 14 -8.65 -9.07 12.55
C GLY A 14 -8.70 -8.63 11.09
N GLY A 15 -9.87 -8.24 10.60
CA GLY A 15 -9.99 -7.86 9.19
C GLY A 15 -9.69 -6.39 8.91
N TYR A 16 -9.86 -5.47 9.87
CA TYR A 16 -9.25 -4.13 9.72
C TYR A 16 -7.72 -4.21 9.66
N ILE A 17 -7.10 -5.09 10.46
CA ILE A 17 -5.65 -5.31 10.39
C ILE A 17 -5.26 -5.88 9.02
N ALA A 18 -6.02 -6.84 8.48
CA ALA A 18 -5.76 -7.37 7.15
C ALA A 18 -5.84 -6.29 6.05
N GLU A 19 -6.82 -5.40 6.12
CA GLU A 19 -6.95 -4.26 5.19
C GLU A 19 -5.82 -3.24 5.34
N VAL A 20 -5.39 -2.94 6.57
CA VAL A 20 -4.21 -2.09 6.81
C VAL A 20 -2.98 -2.70 6.16
N ILE A 21 -2.73 -3.99 6.37
CA ILE A 21 -1.56 -4.68 5.81
C ILE A 21 -1.65 -4.74 4.29
N TYR A 22 -2.84 -4.95 3.74
CA TYR A 22 -3.08 -4.96 2.31
C TYR A 22 -2.80 -3.58 1.67
N GLY A 23 -3.41 -2.51 2.20
CA GLY A 23 -3.17 -1.14 1.75
C GLY A 23 -1.71 -0.72 1.90
N ALA A 24 -1.09 -1.04 3.03
CA ALA A 24 0.31 -0.70 3.30
C ALA A 24 1.28 -1.40 2.33
N ASN A 25 1.07 -2.69 2.04
CA ASN A 25 1.91 -3.42 1.09
C ASN A 25 1.80 -2.82 -0.32
N ASP A 26 0.58 -2.55 -0.78
CA ASP A 26 0.37 -1.99 -2.11
C ASP A 26 0.95 -0.57 -2.23
N GLY A 27 0.75 0.27 -1.20
CA GLY A 27 1.27 1.63 -1.14
C GLY A 27 2.79 1.71 -1.24
N ILE A 28 3.52 0.86 -0.52
CA ILE A 28 5.00 0.83 -0.60
C ILE A 28 5.45 0.33 -1.97
N VAL A 29 4.82 -0.72 -2.51
CA VAL A 29 5.24 -1.33 -3.80
C VAL A 29 5.01 -0.35 -4.95
N THR A 30 3.81 0.19 -5.08
CA THR A 30 3.44 1.09 -6.18
C THR A 30 4.24 2.38 -6.15
N THR A 31 4.39 2.99 -4.96
CA THR A 31 5.15 4.24 -4.84
C THR A 31 6.64 4.01 -5.12
N PHE A 32 7.21 2.90 -4.65
CA PHE A 32 8.61 2.59 -4.97
C PHE A 32 8.80 2.22 -6.44
N ALA A 33 7.83 1.61 -7.10
CA ALA A 33 7.87 1.38 -8.53
C ALA A 33 7.96 2.71 -9.31
N VAL A 34 7.20 3.75 -8.90
CA VAL A 34 7.33 5.10 -9.47
C VAL A 34 8.73 5.67 -9.24
N VAL A 35 9.24 5.60 -8.00
CA VAL A 35 10.60 6.06 -7.67
C VAL A 35 11.65 5.34 -8.53
N ALA A 36 11.55 4.02 -8.65
CA ALA A 36 12.48 3.18 -9.39
C ALA A 36 12.42 3.46 -10.89
N GLY A 37 11.23 3.63 -11.46
CA GLY A 37 11.06 3.96 -12.88
C GLY A 37 11.65 5.33 -13.24
N VAL A 38 11.35 6.36 -12.44
CA VAL A 38 11.88 7.72 -12.67
C VAL A 38 13.41 7.74 -12.47
N ALA A 39 13.93 7.03 -11.47
CA ALA A 39 15.36 6.89 -11.26
C ALA A 39 16.05 6.11 -12.41
N GLY A 40 15.41 5.05 -12.93
CA GLY A 40 15.89 4.28 -14.07
C GLY A 40 15.94 5.11 -15.35
N ALA A 41 14.97 6.01 -15.54
CA ALA A 41 14.96 6.99 -16.63
C ALA A 41 15.96 8.15 -16.44
N ALA A 42 16.73 8.17 -15.35
CA ALA A 42 17.71 9.21 -15.01
C ALA A 42 17.12 10.64 -14.96
N LEU A 43 15.85 10.75 -14.54
CA LEU A 43 15.14 12.02 -14.44
C LEU A 43 15.47 12.79 -13.15
N ASP A 44 15.10 14.07 -13.12
CA ASP A 44 15.30 14.96 -11.97
C ASP A 44 14.59 14.42 -10.70
N PRO A 45 15.24 14.39 -9.53
CA PRO A 45 14.62 14.00 -8.26
C PRO A 45 13.32 14.76 -7.91
N ALA A 46 13.12 15.99 -8.40
CA ALA A 46 11.86 16.71 -8.25
C ALA A 46 10.69 15.99 -8.92
N ILE A 47 10.92 15.32 -10.05
CA ILE A 47 9.91 14.51 -10.75
C ILE A 47 9.48 13.32 -9.89
N ILE A 48 10.41 12.73 -9.12
CA ILE A 48 10.10 11.65 -8.17
C ILE A 48 9.12 12.13 -7.10
N LEU A 49 9.31 13.33 -6.55
CA LEU A 49 8.39 13.87 -5.55
C LEU A 49 7.03 14.21 -6.16
N ILE A 50 7.00 14.84 -7.33
CA ILE A 50 5.75 15.21 -8.01
C ILE A 50 4.94 13.97 -8.36
N LEU A 51 5.54 13.03 -9.11
CA LEU A 51 4.85 11.81 -9.53
C LEU A 51 4.61 10.86 -8.36
N GLY A 52 5.55 10.74 -7.44
CA GLY A 52 5.41 9.89 -6.26
C GLY A 52 4.25 10.31 -5.37
N VAL A 53 4.13 11.60 -5.03
CA VAL A 53 3.02 12.10 -4.21
C VAL A 53 1.70 12.06 -4.96
N ALA A 54 1.69 12.45 -6.25
CA ALA A 54 0.48 12.40 -7.07
C ALA A 54 -0.05 10.96 -7.18
N ASN A 55 0.82 10.00 -7.50
CA ASN A 55 0.48 8.59 -7.62
C ASN A 55 0.04 8.00 -6.26
N LEU A 56 0.75 8.32 -5.18
CA LEU A 56 0.43 7.85 -3.83
C LEU A 56 -1.00 8.23 -3.42
N LEU A 57 -1.42 9.47 -3.71
CA LEU A 57 -2.77 9.94 -3.38
C LEU A 57 -3.82 9.38 -4.33
N ALA A 58 -3.53 9.34 -5.64
CA ALA A 58 -4.46 8.88 -6.66
C ALA A 58 -4.75 7.37 -6.52
N ASP A 59 -3.70 6.55 -6.43
CA ASP A 59 -3.83 5.09 -6.30
C ASP A 59 -4.46 4.73 -4.96
N GLY A 60 -4.02 5.37 -3.87
CA GLY A 60 -4.62 5.14 -2.56
C GLY A 60 -6.11 5.45 -2.55
N PHE A 61 -6.52 6.58 -3.13
CA PHE A 61 -7.94 6.96 -3.19
C PHE A 61 -8.73 5.98 -4.05
N SER A 62 -8.19 5.61 -5.22
CA SER A 62 -8.78 4.61 -6.11
C SER A 62 -8.97 3.25 -5.42
N MET A 63 -7.96 2.80 -4.67
CA MET A 63 -7.98 1.56 -3.90
C MET A 63 -9.03 1.60 -2.79
N GLY A 64 -9.09 2.70 -2.03
CA GLY A 64 -10.11 2.90 -1.00
C GLY A 64 -11.52 2.86 -1.59
N MET A 65 -11.77 3.60 -2.67
CA MET A 65 -13.05 3.61 -3.37
C MET A 65 -13.42 2.25 -3.98
N SER A 66 -12.44 1.52 -4.51
CA SER A 66 -12.65 0.18 -5.05
C SER A 66 -13.05 -0.80 -3.95
N ASN A 67 -12.42 -0.73 -2.77
CA ASN A 67 -12.81 -1.54 -1.61
C ASN A 67 -14.21 -1.16 -1.10
N TYR A 68 -14.54 0.14 -1.05
CA TYR A 68 -15.90 0.62 -0.73
C TYR A 68 -16.95 -0.02 -1.66
N LEU A 69 -16.75 0.12 -2.97
CA LEU A 69 -17.70 -0.38 -3.98
C LEU A 69 -17.80 -1.90 -3.94
N SER A 70 -16.69 -2.61 -3.70
CA SER A 70 -16.68 -4.06 -3.56
C SER A 70 -17.50 -4.52 -2.36
N GLN A 71 -17.34 -3.89 -1.19
CA GLN A 71 -18.10 -4.24 0.01
C GLN A 71 -19.57 -3.83 -0.10
N GLN A 72 -19.86 -2.67 -0.68
CA GLN A 72 -21.24 -2.25 -0.95
C GLN A 72 -21.96 -3.22 -1.88
N SER A 73 -21.29 -3.69 -2.94
CA SER A 73 -21.86 -4.65 -3.89
C SER A 73 -22.17 -5.99 -3.22
N GLU A 74 -21.29 -6.45 -2.33
CA GLU A 74 -21.49 -7.67 -1.54
C GLU A 74 -22.71 -7.55 -0.60
N LEU A 75 -22.86 -6.40 0.06
CA LEU A 75 -24.03 -6.12 0.91
C LEU A 75 -25.33 -6.10 0.09
N ASP A 76 -25.35 -5.40 -1.04
CA ASP A 76 -26.53 -5.31 -1.92
C ASP A 76 -26.91 -6.70 -2.46
N TYR A 77 -25.92 -7.54 -2.79
CA TYR A 77 -26.13 -8.92 -3.23
C TYR A 77 -26.73 -9.81 -2.14
N GLN A 78 -26.25 -9.70 -0.89
CA GLN A 78 -26.79 -10.43 0.26
C GLN A 78 -28.25 -10.03 0.53
N LEU A 79 -28.55 -8.73 0.52
CA LEU A 79 -29.92 -8.23 0.68
C LEU A 79 -30.84 -8.74 -0.43
N ALA A 80 -30.37 -8.79 -1.68
CA ALA A 80 -31.13 -9.32 -2.80
C ALA A 80 -31.43 -10.82 -2.68
N GLN A 81 -30.57 -11.60 -2.00
CA GLN A 81 -30.79 -13.02 -1.72
C GLN A 81 -31.67 -13.28 -0.49
N GLY A 82 -32.09 -12.24 0.22
CA GLY A 82 -32.87 -12.39 1.44
C GLY A 82 -32.06 -12.97 2.61
N SER A 83 -30.73 -12.96 2.54
CA SER A 83 -29.92 -13.22 3.73
C SER A 83 -30.05 -12.02 4.68
N SER A 84 -30.24 -12.31 5.97
CA SER A 84 -30.14 -11.27 6.98
C SER A 84 -28.67 -10.87 7.05
N SER A 85 -28.38 -9.60 6.73
CA SER A 85 -27.01 -9.06 6.80
C SER A 85 -26.53 -9.15 8.25
N GLU A 86 -25.80 -10.21 8.57
CA GLU A 86 -25.07 -10.34 9.83
C GLU A 86 -23.95 -9.31 9.82
N SER A 87 -24.23 -8.14 10.41
CA SER A 87 -23.23 -7.20 10.95
C SER A 87 -21.91 -7.12 10.18
N GLY A 88 -21.98 -6.78 8.88
CA GLY A 88 -20.80 -6.45 8.09
C GLY A 88 -20.19 -5.11 8.54
N ARG A 89 -18.87 -4.97 8.42
CA ARG A 89 -18.19 -3.68 8.64
C ARG A 89 -18.77 -2.63 7.70
N PRO A 90 -18.88 -1.35 8.12
CA PRO A 90 -19.39 -0.35 7.22
C PRO A 90 -18.35 -0.05 6.11
N PRO A 91 -18.73 -0.15 4.82
CA PRO A 91 -17.80 -0.03 3.68
C PRO A 91 -16.93 1.24 3.67
N VAL A 92 -17.46 2.33 4.25
CA VAL A 92 -16.74 3.61 4.33
C VAL A 92 -15.50 3.50 5.22
N TYR A 93 -15.56 2.77 6.33
CA TYR A 93 -14.42 2.66 7.24
C TYR A 93 -13.33 1.78 6.67
N THR A 94 -13.70 0.67 6.02
CA THR A 94 -12.76 -0.25 5.38
C THR A 94 -12.04 0.42 4.20
N ALA A 95 -12.76 1.22 3.41
CA ALA A 95 -12.16 2.10 2.40
C ALA A 95 -11.17 3.11 2.98
N LEU A 96 -11.57 3.81 4.06
CA LEU A 96 -10.72 4.81 4.71
C LEU A 96 -9.46 4.20 5.32
N VAL A 97 -9.60 3.08 6.02
CA VAL A 97 -8.47 2.36 6.63
C VAL A 97 -7.49 1.88 5.57
N THR A 98 -7.99 1.33 4.46
CA THR A 98 -7.16 0.91 3.32
C THR A 98 -6.40 2.09 2.73
N PHE A 99 -7.10 3.20 2.44
CA PHE A 99 -6.51 4.41 1.88
C PHE A 99 -5.43 5.00 2.78
N LEU A 100 -5.70 5.16 4.08
CA LEU A 100 -4.75 5.72 5.02
C LEU A 100 -3.52 4.82 5.19
N ALA A 101 -3.71 3.51 5.27
CA ALA A 101 -2.60 2.57 5.34
C ALA A 101 -1.71 2.64 4.08
N PHE A 102 -2.33 2.76 2.90
CA PHE A 102 -1.63 2.96 1.64
C PHE A 102 -0.78 4.23 1.64
N VAL A 103 -1.38 5.38 1.99
CA VAL A 103 -0.68 6.67 1.99
C VAL A 103 0.45 6.70 3.01
N VAL A 104 0.21 6.20 4.23
CA VAL A 104 1.21 6.23 5.31
C VAL A 104 2.40 5.33 4.96
N ALA A 105 2.14 4.12 4.50
CA ALA A 105 3.22 3.19 4.18
C ALA A 105 3.96 3.61 2.91
N GLY A 106 3.22 4.02 1.86
CA GLY A 106 3.76 4.47 0.59
C GLY A 106 4.58 5.76 0.65
N TRP A 107 4.60 6.47 1.79
CA TRP A 107 5.55 7.55 2.01
C TRP A 107 7.00 7.07 2.19
N ALA A 108 7.23 5.84 2.66
CA ALA A 108 8.56 5.35 2.99
C ALA A 108 9.61 5.50 1.86
N PRO A 109 9.30 5.18 0.58
CA PRO A 109 10.23 5.38 -0.54
C PRO A 109 10.54 6.85 -0.85
N LEU A 110 9.63 7.77 -0.52
CA LEU A 110 9.74 9.19 -0.84
C LEU A 110 10.48 9.98 0.25
N VAL A 111 10.56 9.45 1.47
CA VAL A 111 11.22 10.10 2.62
C VAL A 111 12.62 10.62 2.25
N PRO A 112 13.55 9.84 1.65
CA PRO A 112 14.87 10.35 1.32
C PRO A 112 14.86 11.55 0.36
N TYR A 113 13.90 11.62 -0.54
CA TYR A 113 13.76 12.71 -1.51
C TYR A 113 13.21 13.98 -0.86
N ALA A 114 12.31 13.85 0.12
CA ALA A 114 11.74 14.99 0.84
C ALA A 114 12.79 15.78 1.64
N PHE A 115 13.86 15.10 2.10
CA PHE A 115 14.93 15.72 2.88
C PHE A 115 16.15 16.16 2.05
N GLY A 116 16.13 15.97 0.73
CA GLY A 116 17.18 16.47 -0.17
C GLY A 116 18.60 15.92 0.12
N VAL A 117 18.70 14.70 0.67
CA VAL A 117 19.99 14.10 1.07
C VAL A 117 20.77 13.52 -0.11
N ASN A 118 22.11 13.62 -0.04
CA ASN A 118 23.03 12.99 -1.00
C ASN A 118 22.83 11.46 -1.06
N ALA A 119 22.96 10.86 -2.25
CA ALA A 119 22.70 9.44 -2.51
C ALA A 119 21.23 8.99 -2.32
N THR A 120 20.30 9.85 -2.71
CA THR A 120 18.85 9.74 -2.49
C THR A 120 18.23 8.42 -2.95
N PHE A 121 18.62 7.91 -4.13
CA PHE A 121 18.09 6.65 -4.64
C PHE A 121 18.55 5.43 -3.84
N ARG A 122 19.84 5.34 -3.48
CA ARG A 122 20.37 4.23 -2.67
C ARG A 122 19.76 4.20 -1.28
N LEU A 123 19.58 5.38 -0.67
CA LEU A 123 18.92 5.50 0.62
C LEU A 123 17.44 5.11 0.52
N SER A 124 16.75 5.49 -0.56
CA SER A 124 15.36 5.08 -0.85
C SER A 124 15.23 3.57 -1.01
N VAL A 125 16.15 2.91 -1.72
CA VAL A 125 16.20 1.44 -1.81
C VAL A 125 16.33 0.81 -0.42
N LEU A 126 17.22 1.34 0.43
CA LEU A 126 17.44 0.80 1.78
C LEU A 126 16.22 0.99 2.68
N VAL A 127 15.70 2.22 2.77
CA VAL A 127 14.52 2.56 3.57
C VAL A 127 13.32 1.75 3.12
N THR A 128 13.11 1.65 1.81
CA THR A 128 12.01 0.86 1.25
C THR A 128 12.20 -0.63 1.46
N GLY A 129 13.43 -1.15 1.34
CA GLY A 129 13.73 -2.54 1.63
C GLY A 129 13.37 -2.91 3.07
N VAL A 130 13.75 -2.07 4.03
CA VAL A 130 13.33 -2.23 5.43
C VAL A 130 11.81 -2.15 5.57
N ALA A 131 11.15 -1.22 4.87
CA ALA A 131 9.70 -1.07 4.88
C ALA A 131 8.98 -2.32 4.31
N PHE A 132 9.41 -2.85 3.17
CA PHE A 132 8.86 -4.09 2.59
C PHE A 132 8.96 -5.25 3.56
N PHE A 133 10.14 -5.44 4.18
CA PHE A 133 10.31 -6.52 5.13
C PHE A 133 9.43 -6.32 6.37
N THR A 134 9.33 -5.09 6.89
CA THR A 134 8.55 -4.78 8.09
C THR A 134 7.05 -4.94 7.86
N VAL A 135 6.52 -4.36 6.78
CA VAL A 135 5.09 -4.49 6.43
C VAL A 135 4.78 -5.93 6.02
N GLY A 136 5.67 -6.61 5.29
CA GLY A 136 5.52 -8.04 5.00
C GLY A 136 5.50 -8.91 6.25
N ALA A 137 6.40 -8.65 7.21
CA ALA A 137 6.45 -9.38 8.48
C ALA A 137 5.18 -9.14 9.32
N SER A 138 4.57 -7.95 9.24
CA SER A 138 3.31 -7.64 9.93
C SER A 138 2.16 -8.56 9.51
N ARG A 139 2.21 -9.17 8.31
CA ARG A 139 1.25 -10.21 7.88
C ARG A 139 1.22 -11.42 8.80
N SER A 140 2.30 -11.72 9.54
CA SER A 140 2.31 -12.79 10.53
C SER A 140 1.41 -12.52 11.75
N LEU A 141 0.95 -11.28 11.95
CA LEU A 141 -0.02 -10.95 13.00
C LEU A 141 -1.41 -11.51 12.71
N VAL A 142 -1.74 -11.73 11.43
CA VAL A 142 -3.06 -12.22 10.98
C VAL A 142 -2.97 -13.57 10.24
N THR A 143 -1.77 -14.14 10.11
CA THR A 143 -1.56 -15.43 9.44
C THR A 143 -0.68 -16.36 10.27
N ASN A 144 -0.82 -17.68 10.10
CA ASN A 144 0.04 -18.69 10.75
C ASN A 144 1.45 -18.82 10.11
N ARG A 145 1.90 -17.84 9.32
CA ARG A 145 3.22 -17.89 8.66
C ARG A 145 4.29 -17.24 9.54
N ARG A 146 5.53 -17.72 9.42
CA ARG A 146 6.67 -17.17 10.16
C ARG A 146 6.98 -15.75 9.68
N TRP A 147 7.15 -14.81 10.61
CA TRP A 147 7.35 -13.38 10.32
C TRP A 147 8.49 -13.10 9.33
N TYR A 148 9.63 -13.79 9.48
CA TYR A 148 10.78 -13.61 8.61
C TYR A 148 10.56 -14.14 7.19
N ALA A 149 9.72 -15.17 7.04
CA ALA A 149 9.36 -15.71 5.73
C ALA A 149 8.40 -14.75 5.02
N ALA A 150 7.38 -14.24 5.73
CA ALA A 150 6.45 -13.26 5.17
C ALA A 150 7.14 -11.93 4.80
N GLY A 151 8.03 -11.44 5.67
CA GLY A 151 8.86 -10.27 5.39
C GLY A 151 9.81 -10.48 4.22
N GLY A 152 10.48 -11.65 4.15
CA GLY A 152 11.38 -11.99 3.06
C GLY A 152 10.68 -12.14 1.70
N GLU A 153 9.49 -12.76 1.67
CA GLU A 153 8.65 -12.84 0.48
C GLU A 153 8.28 -11.44 -0.02
N MET A 154 7.81 -10.56 0.86
CA MET A 154 7.41 -9.21 0.49
C MET A 154 8.59 -8.36 0.03
N PHE A 155 9.74 -8.46 0.69
CA PHE A 155 10.99 -7.82 0.26
C PHE A 155 11.36 -8.27 -1.17
N ALA A 156 11.35 -9.58 -1.43
CA ALA A 156 11.69 -10.10 -2.75
C ALA A 156 10.71 -9.61 -3.83
N ILE A 157 9.40 -9.67 -3.56
CA ILE A 157 8.36 -9.18 -4.48
C ILE A 157 8.56 -7.69 -4.76
N GLY A 158 8.71 -6.87 -3.71
CA GLY A 158 8.88 -5.44 -3.85
C GLY A 158 10.14 -5.05 -4.63
N MET A 159 11.27 -5.72 -4.37
CA MET A 159 12.52 -5.50 -5.11
C MET A 159 12.43 -5.95 -6.58
N LEU A 160 11.72 -7.05 -6.86
CA LEU A 160 11.49 -7.50 -8.24
C LEU A 160 10.60 -6.52 -9.01
N THR A 161 9.50 -6.06 -8.40
CA THR A 161 8.63 -5.04 -9.00
C THR A 161 9.39 -3.74 -9.29
N ALA A 162 10.22 -3.29 -8.34
CA ALA A 162 11.08 -2.13 -8.54
C ALA A 162 12.11 -2.33 -9.65
N ALA A 163 12.69 -3.52 -9.77
CA ALA A 163 13.61 -3.85 -10.86
C ALA A 163 12.91 -3.79 -12.23
N VAL A 164 11.68 -4.31 -12.34
CA VAL A 164 10.86 -4.18 -13.56
C VAL A 164 10.65 -2.71 -13.90
N ALA A 165 10.18 -1.90 -12.94
CA ALA A 165 9.94 -0.48 -13.18
C ALA A 165 11.22 0.29 -13.55
N PHE A 166 12.34 0.01 -12.87
CA PHE A 166 13.64 0.61 -13.16
C PHE A 166 14.10 0.30 -14.59
N VAL A 167 14.02 -0.98 -15.00
CA VAL A 167 14.38 -1.40 -16.36
C VAL A 167 13.47 -0.75 -17.41
N THR A 168 12.17 -0.66 -17.13
CA THR A 168 11.24 0.10 -17.98
C THR A 168 11.64 1.57 -18.08
N GLY A 169 12.02 2.19 -16.97
CA GLY A 169 12.57 3.54 -16.93
C GLY A 169 13.81 3.71 -17.80
N VAL A 170 14.78 2.80 -17.70
CA VAL A 170 15.98 2.79 -18.54
C VAL A 170 15.63 2.66 -20.02
N ALA A 171 14.68 1.78 -20.36
CA ALA A 171 14.28 1.54 -21.75
C ALA A 171 13.57 2.75 -22.37
N LEU A 172 12.80 3.51 -21.59
CA LEU A 172 12.00 4.65 -22.06
C LEU A 172 12.64 6.01 -21.80
N GLY A 173 13.71 6.09 -21.01
CA GLY A 173 14.33 7.35 -20.61
C GLY A 173 14.85 8.22 -21.76
N GLY A 174 15.17 7.61 -22.92
CA GLY A 174 15.56 8.36 -24.11
C GLY A 174 14.41 9.10 -24.82
N LEU A 175 13.17 8.94 -24.37
CA LEU A 175 12.00 9.68 -24.88
C LEU A 175 11.73 10.99 -24.13
N ALA A 176 12.36 11.20 -22.98
CA ALA A 176 12.10 12.31 -22.06
C ALA A 176 13.08 13.47 -22.23
#